data_AF-A0A3G8YG92-F1
#
_entry.id   AF-A0A3G8YG92-F1
#
_cell.length_a   1.000
_cell.length_b   1.000
_cell.length_c   1.000
_cell.angle_alpha   90.00
_cell.angle_beta   90.00
_cell.angle_gamma   90.00
#
_symmetry.space_group_name_H-M   'P 1'
#
loop_
_entity.id
_entity.type
_entity.pdbx_description
1 polymer ?
#
loop_
_entity_poly.entity_id
_entity_poly.type
_entity_poly.pdbx_seq_one_letter_code
_entity_poly.pdbx_strand_id
1 'polypeptide(L)'
;MQNETQASDVTDHKLAHQRNKKPVKANREKKAEQVIKPWMEDLKLLRISKEIRTEILSKYPILKENEAFRWLMAYLLWDGWRDKRTPERIVLPAKLVTFVVSEWSADNKKHWRQAWGVKAGKPITASLMFQQFSTSVLPLHLNPHRIAETCRTCLPACCNLLIEARTEHLGTTATCPVYFVSGRPALTPQHHRKVLQAQGAMQAAHLERLRPDYQRRFFWPLLELLNNTNTQQVSTVLHDNFSHAQEALSKRVSNSASLSYSTALLLQIKHTSMPVLYEPSRKGKSPRISPVDGSGPALALPKEVRQALMRGCWEFDLVSAQLAVVARLWNIEALQSFLEQACDGRGHSIWQELMDAAGLPQNGSYKPLLKEFVYACCYGMRLPALKDLLLGRGKNHNGRSVRLTQSQYGALMLHPLLRELLKARDNALAKAEQNGKVVVPFLPKAEQRFALKATDKAAKKYSNERRATARSALACASQAVELWLLMPTVEVLKRFPATQIIAHQYDGFTVAGPEYTLKEMAPQLIKAVDEQMRRYGIASKLDGKLLT
;
A
#
# COMPACT_ATOMS: atom_id res chain seq x y z
N MET A 1 72.75 -72.88 -55.05
CA MET A 1 71.46 -73.58 -55.25
C MET A 1 70.37 -72.67 -54.73
N GLN A 2 69.58 -72.14 -55.68
CA GLN A 2 68.23 -71.53 -55.59
C GLN A 2 68.06 -70.35 -54.60
N ASN A 3 68.32 -69.12 -55.07
CA ASN A 3 67.39 -68.09 -55.64
C ASN A 3 66.69 -67.29 -54.51
N GLU A 4 67.10 -66.06 -54.18
CA GLU A 4 66.89 -64.77 -54.91
C GLU A 4 65.39 -64.52 -55.17
N THR A 5 64.74 -63.39 -54.85
CA THR A 5 65.19 -61.99 -54.70
C THR A 5 64.06 -61.16 -54.03
N GLN A 6 64.43 -60.16 -53.21
CA GLN A 6 63.98 -58.73 -53.18
C GLN A 6 62.48 -58.36 -53.29
N ALA A 7 61.93 -57.25 -52.77
CA ALA A 7 62.27 -56.07 -51.94
C ALA A 7 60.89 -55.39 -51.72
N SER A 8 60.57 -54.60 -50.69
CA SER A 8 60.96 -53.19 -50.49
C SER A 8 60.10 -52.69 -49.29
N ASP A 9 60.66 -52.09 -48.24
CA ASP A 9 61.07 -50.69 -48.05
C ASP A 9 60.19 -49.97 -47.00
N VAL A 10 60.89 -49.37 -46.01
CA VAL A 10 60.78 -47.95 -45.59
C VAL A 10 59.53 -47.57 -44.76
N THR A 11 59.56 -46.96 -43.56
CA THR A 11 60.62 -46.44 -42.68
C THR A 11 60.05 -46.07 -41.31
N ASP A 12 60.92 -46.14 -40.31
CA ASP A 12 61.21 -45.19 -39.22
C ASP A 12 60.26 -44.84 -38.07
N HIS A 13 60.88 -45.07 -36.90
CA HIS A 13 60.91 -44.24 -35.71
C HIS A 13 59.73 -44.29 -34.72
N LYS A 14 59.70 -45.41 -34.00
CA LYS A 14 59.60 -45.37 -32.53
C LYS A 14 60.82 -44.66 -31.95
N LEU A 15 60.64 -43.50 -31.31
CA LEU A 15 61.15 -43.16 -29.97
C LEU A 15 60.83 -41.70 -29.61
N ALA A 16 60.61 -41.50 -28.30
CA ALA A 16 60.41 -40.25 -27.58
C ALA A 16 59.02 -39.61 -27.67
N HIS A 17 58.18 -39.87 -26.65
CA HIS A 17 57.50 -38.82 -25.87
C HIS A 17 56.86 -39.39 -24.59
N GLN A 18 57.71 -39.69 -23.59
CA GLN A 18 57.33 -39.43 -22.20
C GLN A 18 57.64 -37.95 -21.93
N ARG A 19 56.59 -37.10 -21.84
CA ARG A 19 56.59 -35.88 -21.02
C ARG A 19 55.22 -35.18 -21.03
N ASN A 20 54.79 -34.78 -19.83
CA ASN A 20 53.73 -33.82 -19.50
C ASN A 20 52.25 -34.23 -19.69
N LYS A 21 51.76 -35.09 -18.79
CA LYS A 21 50.40 -34.91 -18.24
C LYS A 21 50.41 -33.71 -17.27
N LYS A 22 50.22 -32.49 -17.78
CA LYS A 22 49.81 -31.32 -16.99
C LYS A 22 48.27 -31.22 -16.95
N PRO A 23 47.67 -30.66 -15.88
CA PRO A 23 46.35 -31.08 -15.44
C PRO A 23 45.22 -30.40 -16.21
N VAL A 24 44.31 -31.21 -16.76
CA VAL A 24 43.01 -30.79 -17.34
C VAL A 24 42.15 -30.01 -16.34
N LYS A 25 42.41 -30.18 -15.03
CA LYS A 25 41.75 -29.45 -13.93
C LYS A 25 42.08 -27.95 -13.93
N ALA A 26 43.36 -27.58 -14.12
CA ALA A 26 43.78 -26.18 -14.14
C ALA A 26 43.25 -25.41 -15.36
N ASN A 27 42.97 -26.11 -16.47
CA ASN A 27 42.38 -25.49 -17.67
C ASN A 27 40.86 -25.32 -17.56
N ARG A 28 40.16 -26.17 -16.80
CA ARG A 28 38.73 -25.98 -16.45
C ARG A 28 38.54 -24.87 -15.42
N GLU A 29 39.41 -24.77 -14.42
CA GLU A 29 39.40 -23.68 -13.43
C GLU A 29 39.76 -22.33 -14.09
N LYS A 30 40.76 -22.29 -14.99
CA LYS A 30 41.05 -21.08 -15.79
C LYS A 30 39.93 -20.68 -16.76
N LYS A 31 39.22 -21.64 -17.37
CA LYS A 31 38.04 -21.34 -18.20
C LYS A 31 36.83 -20.88 -17.36
N ALA A 32 36.63 -21.46 -16.18
CA ALA A 32 35.62 -20.98 -15.23
C ALA A 32 35.96 -19.57 -14.75
N GLU A 33 37.21 -19.27 -14.39
CA GLU A 33 37.67 -17.91 -14.05
C GLU A 33 37.54 -16.91 -15.22
N GLN A 34 37.78 -17.35 -16.46
CA GLN A 34 37.60 -16.52 -17.66
C GLN A 34 36.13 -16.24 -18.02
N VAL A 35 35.19 -17.11 -17.63
CA VAL A 35 33.74 -16.89 -17.80
C VAL A 35 33.12 -16.17 -16.59
N ILE A 36 33.71 -16.31 -15.39
CA ILE A 36 33.33 -15.60 -14.16
C ILE A 36 33.79 -14.12 -14.18
N LYS A 37 34.90 -13.79 -14.86
CA LYS A 37 35.42 -12.41 -14.96
C LYS A 37 34.46 -11.42 -15.65
N PRO A 38 33.87 -11.73 -16.82
CA PRO A 38 32.86 -10.88 -17.47
C PRO A 38 31.62 -10.68 -16.59
N TRP A 39 31.17 -11.74 -15.92
CA TRP A 39 30.05 -11.67 -14.97
C TRP A 39 30.33 -10.80 -13.74
N MET A 40 31.58 -10.72 -13.30
CA MET A 40 31.98 -9.80 -12.22
C MET A 40 31.87 -8.33 -12.63
N GLU A 41 32.08 -8.01 -13.91
CA GLU A 41 31.87 -6.67 -14.50
C GLU A 41 30.37 -6.39 -14.75
N ASP A 42 29.59 -7.37 -15.20
CA ASP A 42 28.15 -7.19 -15.45
C ASP A 42 27.32 -7.09 -14.15
N LEU A 43 27.75 -7.74 -13.08
CA LEU A 43 27.16 -7.51 -11.75
C LEU A 43 27.74 -6.27 -11.03
N LYS A 44 28.88 -5.72 -11.48
CA LYS A 44 29.28 -4.36 -11.08
C LYS A 44 28.35 -3.33 -11.72
N LEU A 45 27.83 -3.57 -12.93
CA LEU A 45 26.80 -2.72 -13.57
C LEU A 45 25.47 -2.72 -12.81
N LEU A 46 25.05 -3.88 -12.31
CA LEU A 46 23.89 -3.99 -11.41
C LEU A 46 24.15 -3.49 -10.00
N ARG A 47 25.43 -3.15 -9.72
CA ARG A 47 26.06 -2.86 -8.44
C ARG A 47 25.45 -3.79 -7.37
N ILE A 48 25.94 -4.97 -7.07
CA ILE A 48 25.46 -5.77 -5.92
C ILE A 48 26.68 -6.13 -5.08
N SER A 49 26.54 -6.11 -3.74
CA SER A 49 27.64 -6.44 -2.84
C SER A 49 28.21 -7.83 -3.12
N LYS A 50 29.50 -8.01 -2.87
CA LYS A 50 30.21 -9.26 -3.16
C LYS A 50 29.68 -10.40 -2.28
N GLU A 51 29.24 -10.07 -1.08
CA GLU A 51 28.74 -10.96 -0.03
C GLU A 51 27.41 -11.58 -0.47
N ILE A 52 26.42 -10.75 -0.82
CA ILE A 52 25.10 -11.19 -1.29
C ILE A 52 25.22 -12.06 -2.55
N ARG A 53 26.11 -11.67 -3.47
CA ARG A 53 26.39 -12.44 -4.69
C ARG A 53 26.93 -13.83 -4.36
N THR A 54 27.85 -13.91 -3.41
CA THR A 54 28.46 -15.18 -2.98
C THR A 54 27.42 -16.09 -2.34
N GLU A 55 26.54 -15.53 -1.52
CA GLU A 55 25.47 -16.26 -0.85
C GLU A 55 24.42 -16.80 -1.83
N ILE A 56 23.95 -15.98 -2.78
CA ILE A 56 23.03 -16.42 -3.84
C ILE A 56 23.63 -17.58 -4.64
N LEU A 57 24.92 -17.49 -5.01
CA LEU A 57 25.60 -18.55 -5.73
C LEU A 57 25.91 -19.79 -4.88
N SER A 58 26.03 -19.63 -3.57
CA SER A 58 26.18 -20.75 -2.64
C SER A 58 24.86 -21.51 -2.50
N LYS A 59 23.74 -20.78 -2.38
CA LYS A 59 22.40 -21.34 -2.23
C LYS A 59 21.86 -21.94 -3.53
N TYR A 60 22.24 -21.38 -4.67
CA TYR A 60 21.84 -21.87 -5.99
C TYR A 60 23.08 -22.13 -6.87
N PRO A 61 23.84 -23.22 -6.62
CA PRO A 61 25.08 -23.51 -7.33
C PRO A 61 24.92 -23.63 -8.85
N ILE A 62 23.74 -24.06 -9.32
CA ILE A 62 23.40 -24.14 -10.74
C ILE A 62 23.47 -22.78 -11.45
N LEU A 63 23.29 -21.67 -10.70
CA LEU A 63 23.52 -20.33 -11.23
C LEU A 63 24.98 -20.11 -11.59
N LYS A 64 25.97 -20.84 -11.08
CA LYS A 64 27.37 -20.71 -11.52
C LYS A 64 27.57 -21.26 -12.93
N GLU A 65 26.75 -22.21 -13.34
CA GLU A 65 26.93 -22.99 -14.58
C GLU A 65 25.92 -22.62 -15.67
N ASN A 66 24.75 -22.09 -15.30
CA ASN A 66 23.68 -21.76 -16.24
C ASN A 66 23.43 -20.24 -16.33
N GLU A 67 23.92 -19.63 -17.40
CA GLU A 67 23.85 -18.19 -17.62
C GLU A 67 22.41 -17.65 -17.80
N ALA A 68 21.51 -18.41 -18.41
CA ALA A 68 20.13 -17.96 -18.63
C ALA A 68 19.35 -17.99 -17.32
N PHE A 69 19.64 -18.94 -16.44
CA PHE A 69 19.12 -18.94 -15.09
C PHE A 69 19.67 -17.74 -14.28
N ARG A 70 20.94 -17.35 -14.48
CA ARG A 70 21.48 -16.12 -13.86
C ARG A 70 20.73 -14.87 -14.33
N TRP A 71 20.53 -14.72 -15.63
CA TRP A 71 19.82 -13.57 -16.20
C TRP A 71 18.35 -13.55 -15.81
N LEU A 72 17.67 -14.70 -15.82
CA LEU A 72 16.29 -14.82 -15.37
C LEU A 72 16.16 -14.51 -13.87
N MET A 73 17.08 -15.00 -13.03
CA MET A 73 17.14 -14.63 -11.61
C MET A 73 17.38 -13.12 -11.46
N ALA A 74 18.32 -12.55 -12.20
CA ALA A 74 18.59 -11.12 -12.12
C ALA A 74 17.39 -10.27 -12.53
N TYR A 75 16.68 -10.71 -13.56
CA TYR A 75 15.48 -10.06 -14.05
C TYR A 75 14.32 -10.17 -13.07
N LEU A 76 14.08 -11.36 -12.49
CA LEU A 76 13.03 -11.60 -11.50
C LEU A 76 13.28 -10.85 -10.18
N LEU A 77 14.54 -10.68 -9.80
CA LEU A 77 14.93 -10.00 -8.57
C LEU A 77 15.02 -8.48 -8.72
N TRP A 78 15.35 -7.97 -9.91
CA TRP A 78 15.78 -6.57 -10.06
C TRP A 78 15.12 -5.79 -11.20
N ASP A 79 14.36 -6.43 -12.11
CA ASP A 79 13.71 -5.73 -13.23
C ASP A 79 12.28 -5.27 -12.89
N GLY A 80 12.19 -4.35 -11.94
CA GLY A 80 10.97 -3.58 -11.67
C GLY A 80 10.76 -2.41 -12.63
N TRP A 81 10.92 -2.59 -13.95
CA TRP A 81 10.75 -1.49 -14.90
C TRP A 81 9.28 -1.09 -15.00
N ARG A 82 9.06 0.23 -15.04
CA ARG A 82 7.81 0.84 -15.49
C ARG A 82 7.93 1.13 -16.98
N ASP A 83 6.84 0.92 -17.70
CA ASP A 83 6.75 1.31 -19.11
C ASP A 83 7.05 2.82 -19.24
N LYS A 84 7.93 3.22 -20.17
CA LYS A 84 8.24 4.65 -20.40
C LYS A 84 7.03 5.46 -20.87
N ARG A 85 5.99 4.80 -21.39
CA ARG A 85 4.75 5.42 -21.88
C ARG A 85 3.57 5.29 -20.90
N THR A 86 3.65 4.40 -19.90
CA THR A 86 2.57 4.22 -18.91
C THR A 86 3.12 4.02 -17.49
N PRO A 87 2.47 4.55 -16.44
CA PRO A 87 2.99 4.48 -15.08
C PRO A 87 2.90 3.08 -14.42
N GLU A 88 2.53 2.04 -15.17
CA GLU A 88 2.34 0.67 -14.68
C GLU A 88 3.66 -0.12 -14.61
N ARG A 89 3.75 -1.05 -13.65
CA ARG A 89 4.84 -2.05 -13.62
C ARG A 89 4.65 -3.02 -14.78
N ILE A 90 5.70 -3.27 -15.55
CA ILE A 90 5.65 -4.25 -16.64
C ILE A 90 5.36 -5.63 -16.05
N VAL A 91 4.17 -6.16 -16.35
CA VAL A 91 3.79 -7.55 -16.08
C VAL A 91 4.15 -8.35 -17.32
N LEU A 92 5.07 -9.31 -17.20
CA LEU A 92 5.64 -10.04 -18.35
C LEU A 92 4.55 -10.73 -19.20
N PRO A 93 4.49 -10.45 -20.51
CA PRO A 93 3.85 -11.34 -21.46
C PRO A 93 4.88 -12.38 -21.94
N ALA A 94 4.42 -13.62 -22.11
CA ALA A 94 5.14 -14.72 -22.74
C ALA A 94 6.02 -14.38 -23.95
N LYS A 95 5.52 -13.46 -24.77
CA LYS A 95 6.12 -13.04 -26.04
C LYS A 95 7.39 -12.20 -25.82
N LEU A 96 7.49 -11.43 -24.74
CA LEU A 96 8.67 -10.57 -24.48
C LEU A 96 9.90 -11.39 -24.05
N VAL A 97 9.69 -12.43 -23.24
CA VAL A 97 10.76 -13.41 -22.89
C VAL A 97 11.22 -14.16 -24.13
N THR A 98 10.28 -14.52 -25.00
CA THR A 98 10.59 -15.19 -26.27
C THR A 98 11.34 -14.25 -27.22
N PHE A 99 11.03 -12.95 -27.21
CA PHE A 99 11.70 -11.89 -27.97
C PHE A 99 13.15 -11.66 -27.51
N VAL A 100 13.38 -11.50 -26.20
CA VAL A 100 14.72 -11.36 -25.60
C VAL A 100 15.59 -12.60 -25.87
N VAL A 101 15.00 -13.79 -25.85
CA VAL A 101 15.68 -15.05 -26.20
C VAL A 101 15.92 -15.17 -27.72
N SER A 102 15.11 -14.52 -28.57
CA SER A 102 15.26 -14.58 -30.02
C SER A 102 16.23 -13.55 -30.60
N GLU A 103 16.38 -12.38 -29.95
CA GLU A 103 17.28 -11.29 -30.35
C GLU A 103 18.73 -11.50 -29.89
N TRP A 104 18.98 -12.36 -28.90
CA TRP A 104 20.34 -12.73 -28.55
C TRP A 104 20.95 -13.67 -29.60
N SER A 105 22.13 -13.26 -30.08
CA SER A 105 22.72 -13.60 -31.38
C SER A 105 22.63 -15.08 -31.79
N ALA A 106 22.51 -15.29 -33.10
CA ALA A 106 22.44 -16.61 -33.73
C ALA A 106 23.60 -17.55 -33.33
N ASP A 107 24.76 -17.01 -32.96
CA ASP A 107 25.96 -17.76 -32.57
C ASP A 107 25.81 -18.51 -31.23
N ASN A 108 24.97 -18.02 -30.33
CA ASN A 108 24.78 -18.65 -29.03
C ASN A 108 23.76 -19.82 -29.06
N LYS A 109 22.89 -19.89 -30.06
CA LYS A 109 21.80 -20.90 -30.13
C LYS A 109 22.30 -22.36 -30.10
N LYS A 110 23.52 -22.62 -30.57
CA LYS A 110 24.13 -23.96 -30.59
C LYS A 110 24.61 -24.41 -29.20
N HIS A 111 25.23 -23.52 -28.43
CA HIS A 111 25.63 -23.77 -27.03
C HIS A 111 24.41 -23.98 -26.13
N TRP A 112 23.35 -23.19 -26.32
CA TRP A 112 22.11 -23.32 -25.55
C TRP A 112 21.38 -24.65 -25.76
N ARG A 113 21.24 -25.12 -27.00
CA ARG A 113 20.59 -26.41 -27.27
C ARG A 113 21.33 -27.58 -26.60
N GLN A 114 22.66 -27.49 -26.55
CA GLN A 114 23.51 -28.53 -25.98
C GLN A 114 23.47 -28.55 -24.45
N ALA A 115 23.50 -27.38 -23.80
CA ALA A 115 23.38 -27.27 -22.34
C ALA A 115 21.99 -27.69 -21.79
N TRP A 116 20.97 -27.70 -22.64
CA TRP A 116 19.57 -27.96 -22.25
C TRP A 116 19.04 -29.30 -22.79
N GLY A 117 19.87 -30.10 -23.46
CA GLY A 117 19.49 -31.41 -24.01
C GLY A 117 18.42 -31.35 -25.10
N VAL A 118 18.18 -30.19 -25.71
CA VAL A 118 17.13 -30.00 -26.72
C VAL A 118 17.67 -30.38 -28.09
N LYS A 119 17.07 -31.41 -28.72
CA LYS A 119 17.42 -31.85 -30.08
C LYS A 119 17.32 -30.68 -31.07
N ALA A 120 18.28 -30.59 -31.99
CA ALA A 120 18.31 -29.56 -33.02
C ALA A 120 16.98 -29.53 -33.81
N GLY A 121 16.42 -28.33 -33.99
CA GLY A 121 15.17 -28.11 -34.73
C GLY A 121 13.91 -27.94 -33.90
N LYS A 122 13.90 -28.29 -32.59
CA LYS A 122 12.74 -28.01 -31.73
C LYS A 122 12.79 -26.56 -31.19
N PRO A 123 11.67 -25.81 -31.25
CA PRO A 123 11.60 -24.48 -30.65
C PRO A 123 11.66 -24.59 -29.12
N ILE A 124 12.59 -23.85 -28.50
CA ILE A 124 12.62 -23.71 -27.04
C ILE A 124 11.46 -22.79 -26.67
N THR A 125 10.42 -23.35 -26.03
CA THR A 125 9.29 -22.55 -25.56
C THR A 125 9.64 -21.97 -24.18
N ALA A 126 9.27 -20.72 -23.91
CA ALA A 126 9.55 -20.14 -22.59
C ALA A 126 8.85 -20.91 -21.45
N SER A 127 7.81 -21.71 -21.75
CA SER A 127 7.18 -22.62 -20.78
C SER A 127 8.16 -23.68 -20.25
N LEU A 128 8.94 -24.30 -21.14
CA LEU A 128 9.92 -25.31 -20.76
C LEU A 128 11.05 -24.69 -19.92
N MET A 129 11.47 -23.47 -20.29
CA MET A 129 12.47 -22.70 -19.56
C MET A 129 12.00 -22.33 -18.14
N PHE A 130 10.76 -21.85 -18.01
CA PHE A 130 10.17 -21.53 -16.71
C PHE A 130 9.98 -22.78 -15.84
N GLN A 131 9.58 -23.91 -16.44
CA GLN A 131 9.44 -25.17 -15.72
C GLN A 131 10.79 -25.64 -15.18
N GLN A 132 11.84 -25.65 -16.01
CA GLN A 132 13.16 -26.09 -15.57
C GLN A 132 13.82 -25.11 -14.58
N PHE A 133 13.64 -23.79 -14.74
CA PHE A 133 14.07 -22.82 -13.73
C PHE A 133 13.30 -23.01 -12.42
N SER A 134 11.99 -23.24 -12.50
CA SER A 134 11.14 -23.48 -11.33
C SER A 134 11.58 -24.71 -10.54
N THR A 135 11.92 -25.79 -11.25
CA THR A 135 12.34 -27.05 -10.61
C THR A 135 13.78 -27.01 -10.11
N SER A 136 14.67 -26.30 -10.81
CA SER A 136 16.12 -26.39 -10.57
C SER A 136 16.71 -25.22 -9.80
N VAL A 137 16.00 -24.10 -9.73
CA VAL A 137 16.51 -22.85 -9.14
C VAL A 137 15.56 -22.31 -8.09
N LEU A 138 14.32 -21.99 -8.48
CA LEU A 138 13.42 -21.24 -7.61
C LEU A 138 11.97 -21.56 -7.93
N PRO A 139 11.18 -22.17 -7.02
CA PRO A 139 9.78 -22.50 -7.30
C PRO A 139 9.00 -21.27 -7.74
N LEU A 140 8.37 -21.35 -8.91
CA LEU A 140 7.53 -20.29 -9.48
C LEU A 140 6.06 -20.70 -9.41
N HIS A 141 5.19 -19.81 -8.91
CA HIS A 141 3.76 -20.01 -9.01
C HIS A 141 3.24 -19.34 -10.28
N LEU A 142 2.74 -20.16 -11.21
CA LEU A 142 2.09 -19.72 -12.45
C LEU A 142 0.59 -19.55 -12.17
N ASN A 143 0.04 -18.36 -12.40
CA ASN A 143 -1.39 -18.11 -12.18
C ASN A 143 -2.20 -18.34 -13.47
N PRO A 144 -3.14 -19.31 -13.52
CA PRO A 144 -3.79 -19.73 -14.76
C PRO A 144 -4.97 -18.85 -15.21
N HIS A 145 -5.41 -17.86 -14.42
CA HIS A 145 -6.64 -17.12 -14.71
C HIS A 145 -6.44 -15.81 -15.48
N ARG A 146 -6.53 -15.88 -16.82
CA ARG A 146 -7.30 -14.98 -17.72
C ARG A 146 -7.23 -15.53 -19.16
N ILE A 147 -8.40 -15.71 -19.78
CA ILE A 147 -8.63 -16.49 -21.00
C ILE A 147 -8.29 -15.70 -22.27
N ALA A 148 -7.49 -16.34 -23.15
CA ALA A 148 -7.39 -16.25 -24.62
C ALA A 148 -5.90 -16.36 -25.06
N GLU A 149 -5.45 -17.59 -25.29
CA GLU A 149 -4.23 -18.01 -26.02
C GLU A 149 -2.84 -17.49 -25.58
N THR A 150 -2.72 -16.60 -24.59
CA THR A 150 -1.44 -16.24 -23.97
C THR A 150 -1.63 -15.84 -22.51
N CYS A 151 -1.32 -16.74 -21.58
CA CYS A 151 -1.23 -16.41 -20.14
C CYS A 151 0.21 -16.68 -19.67
N ARG A 152 0.94 -15.69 -19.14
CA ARG A 152 2.23 -15.91 -18.42
C ARG A 152 2.51 -14.84 -17.37
N THR A 153 1.80 -14.85 -16.24
CA THR A 153 2.32 -14.19 -15.03
C THR A 153 3.11 -15.20 -14.21
N CYS A 154 4.35 -14.84 -13.86
CA CYS A 154 5.22 -15.60 -12.99
C CYS A 154 5.50 -14.74 -11.76
N LEU A 155 4.97 -15.12 -10.60
CA LEU A 155 5.41 -14.55 -9.34
C LEU A 155 6.41 -15.55 -8.75
N PRO A 156 7.65 -15.13 -8.41
CA PRO A 156 8.51 -15.95 -7.58
C PRO A 156 7.74 -16.27 -6.30
N ALA A 157 7.66 -17.54 -5.89
CA ALA A 157 6.94 -17.95 -4.66
C ALA A 157 7.55 -17.35 -3.37
N CYS A 158 8.56 -16.50 -3.51
CA CYS A 158 9.71 -16.45 -2.64
C CYS A 158 10.27 -15.03 -2.48
N CYS A 159 9.45 -13.98 -2.64
CA CYS A 159 9.76 -12.70 -2.00
C CYS A 159 10.03 -12.91 -0.49
N ASN A 160 9.38 -13.92 0.12
CA ASN A 160 9.63 -14.36 1.49
C ASN A 160 11.00 -15.02 1.68
N LEU A 161 11.60 -15.71 0.70
CA LEU A 161 12.92 -16.35 0.87
C LEU A 161 14.09 -15.36 0.79
N LEU A 162 13.95 -14.26 0.03
CA LEU A 162 14.90 -13.14 0.08
C LEU A 162 14.77 -12.35 1.38
N ILE A 163 13.55 -12.28 1.92
CA ILE A 163 13.29 -11.73 3.26
C ILE A 163 13.85 -12.70 4.31
N GLU A 164 13.66 -14.01 4.21
CA GLU A 164 14.16 -15.03 5.15
C GLU A 164 15.69 -15.15 5.09
N ALA A 165 16.31 -15.16 3.91
CA ALA A 165 17.78 -15.09 3.79
C ALA A 165 18.31 -13.78 4.40
N ARG A 166 17.60 -12.67 4.21
CA ARG A 166 17.88 -11.41 4.91
C ARG A 166 17.62 -11.52 6.42
N THR A 167 16.65 -12.30 6.88
CA THR A 167 16.27 -12.40 8.31
C THR A 167 17.17 -13.36 9.08
N GLU A 168 17.60 -14.47 8.46
CA GLU A 168 18.62 -15.40 8.96
C GLU A 168 19.99 -14.72 9.02
N HIS A 169 20.38 -13.94 7.99
CA HIS A 169 21.66 -13.24 7.98
C HIS A 169 21.67 -11.97 8.87
N LEU A 170 20.51 -11.35 9.09
CA LEU A 170 20.33 -10.28 10.09
C LEU A 170 20.07 -10.84 11.50
N GLY A 171 20.24 -12.16 11.69
CA GLY A 171 20.32 -12.79 12.99
C GLY A 171 21.33 -12.06 13.88
N THR A 172 20.80 -11.24 14.79
CA THR A 172 21.44 -10.68 15.98
C THR A 172 22.59 -9.66 15.85
N THR A 173 23.20 -9.34 14.70
CA THR A 173 24.40 -8.45 14.73
C THR A 173 24.61 -7.38 13.65
N ALA A 174 23.82 -7.30 12.57
CA ALA A 174 24.06 -6.24 11.58
C ALA A 174 23.39 -4.90 11.98
N THR A 175 24.19 -3.98 12.49
CA THR A 175 23.80 -2.68 13.04
C THR A 175 23.35 -1.63 12.00
N CYS A 176 23.44 -1.91 10.69
CA CYS A 176 22.99 -0.96 9.67
C CYS A 176 22.58 -1.67 8.35
N PRO A 177 21.35 -1.45 7.83
CA PRO A 177 20.96 -1.98 6.51
C PRO A 177 21.91 -1.46 5.44
N VAL A 178 22.28 -2.30 4.46
CA VAL A 178 23.08 -1.87 3.31
C VAL A 178 22.18 -1.71 2.08
N TYR A 179 22.52 -0.77 1.20
CA TYR A 179 21.91 -0.74 -0.13
C TYR A 179 22.20 -2.07 -0.80
N PHE A 180 21.15 -2.78 -1.21
CA PHE A 180 21.27 -4.03 -1.95
C PHE A 180 22.17 -3.85 -3.17
N VAL A 181 22.04 -2.67 -3.79
CA VAL A 181 22.84 -2.26 -4.94
C VAL A 181 24.25 -1.71 -4.52
N SER A 182 24.31 -1.11 -3.34
CA SER A 182 25.53 -0.58 -2.73
C SER A 182 26.61 -1.56 -2.33
N GLY A 183 26.15 -2.54 -1.54
CA GLY A 183 26.87 -3.01 -0.36
C GLY A 183 27.14 -1.93 0.72
N ARG A 184 26.96 -0.63 0.41
CA ARG A 184 27.21 0.49 1.33
C ARG A 184 26.14 0.57 2.42
N PRO A 185 26.50 0.91 3.67
CA PRO A 185 25.53 1.23 4.72
C PRO A 185 24.54 2.28 4.21
N ALA A 186 23.25 2.01 4.38
CA ALA A 186 22.18 2.90 3.91
C ALA A 186 22.16 4.23 4.67
N LEU A 187 22.78 4.27 5.85
CA LEU A 187 22.80 5.42 6.74
C LEU A 187 24.24 5.89 6.96
N THR A 188 24.80 6.60 5.97
CA THR A 188 25.82 7.62 6.30
C THR A 188 25.11 8.96 6.47
N PRO A 189 25.51 9.83 7.41
CA PRO A 189 24.86 11.13 7.61
C PRO A 189 24.77 11.98 6.32
N GLN A 190 25.80 11.92 5.47
CA GLN A 190 25.79 12.57 4.16
C GLN A 190 24.74 11.98 3.20
N HIS A 191 24.56 10.66 3.20
CA HIS A 191 23.57 10.01 2.36
C HIS A 191 22.14 10.32 2.85
N HIS A 192 21.93 10.29 4.16
CA HIS A 192 20.66 10.66 4.76
C HIS A 192 20.25 12.10 4.37
N ARG A 193 21.19 13.06 4.42
CA ARG A 193 20.94 14.43 3.92
C ARG A 193 20.56 14.48 2.44
N LYS A 194 21.24 13.71 1.57
CA LYS A 194 20.90 13.64 0.13
C LYS A 194 19.51 13.05 -0.11
N VAL A 195 19.11 12.04 0.67
CA VAL A 195 17.78 11.45 0.62
C VAL A 195 16.72 12.46 1.03
N LEU A 196 16.94 13.20 2.13
CA LEU A 196 16.03 14.26 2.58
C LEU A 196 15.88 15.38 1.53
N GLN A 197 16.97 15.81 0.89
CA GLN A 197 16.92 16.81 -0.19
C GLN A 197 16.14 16.31 -1.41
N ALA A 198 16.40 15.08 -1.85
CA ALA A 198 15.66 14.48 -2.96
C ALA A 198 14.16 14.33 -2.65
N GLN A 199 13.81 14.10 -1.37
CA GLN A 199 12.43 14.02 -0.92
C GLN A 199 11.72 15.37 -0.93
N GLY A 200 12.38 16.46 -0.50
CA GLY A 200 11.83 17.80 -0.62
C GLY A 200 11.54 18.18 -2.09
N ALA A 201 12.47 17.85 -3.00
CA ALA A 201 12.26 18.05 -4.43
C ALA A 201 11.08 17.20 -4.97
N MET A 202 10.94 15.96 -4.49
CA MET A 202 9.82 15.08 -4.86
C MET A 202 8.47 15.61 -4.37
N GLN A 203 8.39 16.14 -3.14
CA GLN A 203 7.18 16.77 -2.60
C GLN A 203 6.76 17.99 -3.43
N ALA A 204 7.71 18.88 -3.74
CA ALA A 204 7.46 20.06 -4.57
C ALA A 204 6.98 19.66 -5.98
N ALA A 205 7.68 18.73 -6.64
CA ALA A 205 7.28 18.23 -7.96
C ALA A 205 5.90 17.55 -7.94
N HIS A 206 5.56 16.84 -6.87
CA HIS A 206 4.25 16.21 -6.71
C HIS A 206 3.13 17.25 -6.56
N LEU A 207 3.34 18.32 -5.80
CA LEU A 207 2.39 19.42 -5.70
C LEU A 207 2.20 20.14 -7.05
N GLU A 208 3.29 20.47 -7.74
CA GLU A 208 3.21 21.10 -9.06
C GLU A 208 2.45 20.23 -10.08
N ARG A 209 2.64 18.90 -10.02
CA ARG A 209 1.87 17.95 -10.84
C ARG A 209 0.37 17.98 -10.53
N LEU A 210 -0.03 18.18 -9.28
CA LEU A 210 -1.44 18.17 -8.88
C LEU A 210 -2.16 19.48 -9.17
N ARG A 211 -1.43 20.61 -9.24
CA ARG A 211 -2.02 21.96 -9.33
C ARG A 211 -2.94 22.18 -10.55
N PRO A 212 -2.59 21.75 -11.79
CA PRO A 212 -3.44 22.01 -12.96
C PRO A 212 -4.77 21.25 -12.94
N ASP A 213 -4.76 20.01 -12.44
CA ASP A 213 -5.89 19.09 -12.51
C ASP A 213 -6.80 19.13 -11.28
N TYR A 214 -6.43 19.92 -10.26
CA TYR A 214 -7.18 19.93 -9.02
C TYR A 214 -8.48 20.73 -9.12
N GLN A 215 -9.56 20.00 -9.40
CA GLN A 215 -10.89 20.56 -9.58
C GLN A 215 -11.47 21.20 -8.31
N ARG A 216 -11.00 20.80 -7.11
CA ARG A 216 -11.53 21.27 -5.82
C ARG A 216 -10.62 22.28 -5.14
N ARG A 217 -10.31 23.38 -5.85
CA ARG A 217 -9.34 24.40 -5.42
C ARG A 217 -9.52 24.89 -3.98
N PHE A 218 -10.74 24.84 -3.46
CA PHE A 218 -11.00 25.24 -2.08
C PHE A 218 -10.23 24.40 -1.03
N PHE A 219 -10.02 23.11 -1.26
CA PHE A 219 -9.27 22.23 -0.34
C PHE A 219 -7.76 22.24 -0.60
N TRP A 220 -7.28 23.06 -1.55
CA TRP A 220 -5.86 23.15 -1.88
C TRP A 220 -4.97 23.53 -0.68
N PRO A 221 -5.34 24.50 0.18
CA PRO A 221 -4.48 24.86 1.32
C PRO A 221 -4.21 23.69 2.28
N LEU A 222 -5.19 22.80 2.46
CA LEU A 222 -5.01 21.58 3.26
C LEU A 222 -4.07 20.60 2.54
N LEU A 223 -4.25 20.38 1.24
CA LEU A 223 -3.39 19.50 0.45
C LEU A 223 -1.94 19.98 0.41
N GLU A 224 -1.73 21.30 0.31
CA GLU A 224 -0.42 21.94 0.36
C GLU A 224 0.23 21.73 1.72
N LEU A 225 -0.50 22.00 2.81
CA LEU A 225 -0.04 21.76 4.18
C LEU A 225 0.38 20.30 4.40
N LEU A 226 -0.40 19.34 3.88
CA LEU A 226 -0.13 17.90 4.01
C LEU A 226 1.10 17.43 3.24
N ASN A 227 1.41 18.06 2.10
CA ASN A 227 2.54 17.67 1.26
C ASN A 227 3.80 18.50 1.53
N ASN A 228 3.70 19.64 2.20
CA ASN A 228 4.83 20.47 2.60
C ASN A 228 5.33 20.12 4.02
N THR A 229 5.51 18.81 4.28
CA THR A 229 5.94 18.29 5.58
C THR A 229 7.45 18.26 5.71
N ASN A 230 7.96 18.67 6.86
CA ASN A 230 9.34 18.51 7.27
C ASN A 230 9.66 17.02 7.49
N THR A 231 10.16 16.39 6.43
CA THR A 231 10.49 14.96 6.39
C THR A 231 11.47 14.55 7.50
N GLN A 232 12.40 15.43 7.89
CA GLN A 232 13.35 15.14 8.97
C GLN A 232 12.64 15.01 10.31
N GLN A 233 11.74 15.94 10.63
CA GLN A 233 10.97 15.90 11.87
C GLN A 233 10.02 14.68 11.88
N VAL A 234 9.38 14.34 10.75
CA VAL A 234 8.57 13.11 10.64
C VAL A 234 9.44 11.88 10.92
N SER A 235 10.59 11.77 10.26
CA SER A 235 11.49 10.62 10.42
C SER A 235 11.98 10.48 11.85
N THR A 236 12.29 11.60 12.51
CA THR A 236 12.75 11.63 13.91
C THR A 236 11.69 11.03 14.83
N VAL A 237 10.45 11.53 14.76
CA VAL A 237 9.33 11.02 15.57
C VAL A 237 9.10 9.52 15.36
N LEU A 238 9.11 9.04 14.12
CA LEU A 238 8.87 7.63 13.81
C LEU A 238 10.04 6.74 14.27
N HIS A 239 11.29 7.22 14.21
CA HIS A 239 12.45 6.45 14.65
C HIS A 239 12.58 6.39 16.18
N ASP A 240 12.35 7.51 16.86
CA ASP A 240 12.44 7.60 18.32
C ASP A 240 11.44 6.66 19.00
N ASN A 241 10.26 6.48 18.38
CA ASN A 241 9.19 5.63 18.88
C ASN A 241 9.15 4.23 18.28
N PHE A 242 10.17 3.84 17.50
CA PHE A 242 10.16 2.58 16.76
C PHE A 242 10.07 1.35 17.68
N SER A 243 10.81 1.35 18.80
CA SER A 243 10.81 0.26 19.77
C SER A 243 9.42 0.05 20.39
N HIS A 244 8.71 1.13 20.72
CA HIS A 244 7.34 1.06 21.22
C HIS A 244 6.37 0.47 20.19
N ALA A 245 6.52 0.82 18.92
CA ALA A 245 5.71 0.24 17.85
C ALA A 245 5.99 -1.28 17.67
N GLN A 246 7.25 -1.71 17.77
CA GLN A 246 7.60 -3.14 17.74
C GLN A 246 6.97 -3.90 18.91
N GLU A 247 7.06 -3.34 20.11
CA GLU A 247 6.44 -3.92 21.30
C GLU A 247 4.92 -4.03 21.13
N ALA A 248 4.25 -2.96 20.69
CA ALA A 248 2.81 -2.95 20.43
C ALA A 248 2.40 -3.99 19.37
N LEU A 249 3.22 -4.19 18.33
CA LEU A 249 2.97 -5.21 17.32
C LEU A 249 3.14 -6.63 17.90
N SER A 250 4.15 -6.86 18.73
CA SER A 250 4.41 -8.18 19.34
C SER A 250 3.28 -8.64 20.27
N LYS A 251 2.59 -7.71 20.94
CA LYS A 251 1.45 -7.98 21.83
C LYS A 251 0.15 -8.28 21.08
N ARG A 252 0.09 -8.08 19.76
CA ARG A 252 -1.13 -8.33 18.99
C ARG A 252 -1.32 -9.82 18.70
N VAL A 253 -2.50 -10.31 19.07
CA VAL A 253 -3.01 -11.61 18.61
C VAL A 253 -3.60 -11.43 17.20
N SER A 254 -2.76 -11.61 16.19
CA SER A 254 -3.14 -11.55 14.77
C SER A 254 -2.81 -12.86 14.05
N ASN A 255 -3.43 -13.11 12.90
CA ASN A 255 -2.97 -14.20 12.04
C ASN A 255 -1.56 -13.90 11.48
N SER A 256 -0.84 -14.95 11.08
CA SER A 256 0.55 -14.86 10.63
C SER A 256 0.72 -13.90 9.45
N ALA A 257 -0.21 -13.88 8.50
CA ALA A 257 -0.15 -12.99 7.34
C ALA A 257 -0.23 -11.50 7.70
N SER A 258 -1.15 -11.11 8.59
CA SER A 258 -1.29 -9.72 9.06
C SER A 258 -0.09 -9.27 9.89
N LEU A 259 0.47 -10.17 10.69
CA LEU A 259 1.69 -9.92 11.46
C LEU A 259 2.90 -9.72 10.53
N SER A 260 3.09 -10.59 9.54
CA SER A 260 4.16 -10.46 8.53
C SER A 260 4.05 -9.18 7.74
N TYR A 261 2.83 -8.80 7.30
CA TYR A 261 2.60 -7.55 6.59
C TYR A 261 2.94 -6.32 7.45
N SER A 262 2.46 -6.27 8.70
CA SER A 262 2.74 -5.16 9.62
C SER A 262 4.23 -5.07 9.98
N THR A 263 4.90 -6.22 10.11
CA THR A 263 6.35 -6.30 10.33
C THR A 263 7.12 -5.73 9.15
N ALA A 264 6.73 -6.07 7.92
CA ALA A 264 7.33 -5.53 6.71
C ALA A 264 7.16 -4.00 6.63
N LEU A 265 5.99 -3.47 6.99
CA LEU A 265 5.75 -2.02 7.06
C LEU A 265 6.63 -1.34 8.12
N LEU A 266 6.76 -1.91 9.32
CA LEU A 266 7.67 -1.37 10.35
C LEU A 266 9.12 -1.37 9.88
N LEU A 267 9.60 -2.47 9.29
CA LEU A 267 10.95 -2.52 8.74
C LEU A 267 11.14 -1.48 7.62
N GLN A 268 10.12 -1.25 6.79
CA GLN A 268 10.16 -0.17 5.80
C GLN A 268 10.31 1.20 6.47
N ILE A 269 9.57 1.48 7.54
CA ILE A 269 9.68 2.75 8.30
C ILE A 269 11.07 2.88 8.93
N LYS A 270 11.60 1.82 9.54
CA LYS A 270 12.95 1.81 10.14
C LYS A 270 14.04 2.17 9.14
N HIS A 271 13.86 1.76 7.89
CA HIS A 271 14.89 1.85 6.87
C HIS A 271 14.66 2.97 5.85
N THR A 272 13.49 3.60 5.86
CA THR A 272 13.14 4.64 4.90
C THR A 272 12.53 5.84 5.59
N SER A 273 13.13 7.00 5.40
CA SER A 273 12.60 8.29 5.82
C SER A 273 11.61 8.84 4.80
N MET A 274 10.69 8.01 4.26
CA MET A 274 9.82 8.50 3.18
C MET A 274 8.73 9.43 3.73
N PRO A 275 8.59 10.65 3.18
CA PRO A 275 7.45 11.48 3.50
C PRO A 275 6.16 10.80 3.06
N VAL A 276 5.07 11.10 3.75
CA VAL A 276 3.74 10.75 3.26
C VAL A 276 3.39 11.77 2.19
N LEU A 277 3.16 11.29 0.97
CA LEU A 277 2.60 12.12 -0.09
C LEU A 277 1.10 11.95 -0.09
N TYR A 278 0.36 13.04 -0.21
CA TYR A 278 -1.08 13.02 -0.25
C TYR A 278 -1.57 13.44 -1.62
N GLU A 279 -2.59 12.77 -2.12
CA GLU A 279 -3.28 13.14 -3.36
C GLU A 279 -4.79 13.05 -3.18
N PRO A 280 -5.56 13.89 -3.89
CA PRO A 280 -6.99 13.68 -3.99
C PRO A 280 -7.29 12.37 -4.72
N SER A 281 -8.52 11.86 -4.57
CA SER A 281 -8.96 10.69 -5.33
C SER A 281 -8.73 10.88 -6.84
N ARG A 282 -7.84 10.08 -7.44
CA ARG A 282 -7.45 10.15 -8.87
C ARG A 282 -8.61 10.22 -9.86
N LYS A 283 -9.73 9.54 -9.57
CA LYS A 283 -10.91 9.48 -10.43
C LYS A 283 -12.00 10.50 -10.05
N GLY A 284 -11.70 11.46 -9.16
CA GLY A 284 -12.66 12.41 -8.60
C GLY A 284 -13.86 11.76 -7.92
N LYS A 285 -13.75 10.49 -7.51
CA LYS A 285 -14.87 9.70 -6.96
C LYS A 285 -15.20 10.05 -5.51
N SER A 286 -14.29 10.72 -4.82
CA SER A 286 -14.46 11.21 -3.45
C SER A 286 -13.69 12.52 -3.30
N PRO A 287 -14.15 13.45 -2.46
CA PRO A 287 -13.37 14.65 -2.12
C PRO A 287 -12.18 14.34 -1.20
N ARG A 288 -12.10 13.14 -0.62
CA ARG A 288 -11.06 12.76 0.34
C ARG A 288 -9.65 12.90 -0.23
N ILE A 289 -8.77 13.40 0.61
CA ILE A 289 -7.32 13.40 0.43
C ILE A 289 -6.80 12.11 1.04
N SER A 290 -6.02 11.34 0.28
CA SER A 290 -5.49 10.04 0.70
C SER A 290 -3.99 9.98 0.47
N PRO A 291 -3.25 9.16 1.25
CA PRO A 291 -1.86 8.90 0.93
C PRO A 291 -1.74 8.26 -0.46
N VAL A 292 -0.72 8.65 -1.21
CA VAL A 292 -0.35 8.02 -2.49
C VAL A 292 0.06 6.57 -2.21
N ASP A 293 -0.37 5.63 -3.05
CA ASP A 293 -0.03 4.22 -2.91
C ASP A 293 1.48 4.00 -2.69
N GLY A 294 1.84 3.31 -1.60
CA GLY A 294 3.23 3.04 -1.23
C GLY A 294 3.94 4.18 -0.50
N SER A 295 3.33 5.36 -0.38
CA SER A 295 3.78 6.42 0.52
C SER A 295 3.13 6.26 1.91
N GLY A 296 3.82 6.69 2.95
CA GLY A 296 3.31 6.63 4.33
C GLY A 296 2.96 5.24 4.86
N PRO A 297 3.91 4.28 4.88
CA PRO A 297 3.69 2.95 5.46
C PRO A 297 3.14 2.98 6.90
N ALA A 298 3.42 4.04 7.66
CA ALA A 298 2.89 4.25 9.00
C ALA A 298 1.35 4.32 9.04
N LEU A 299 0.70 4.83 7.99
CA LEU A 299 -0.76 4.94 7.93
C LEU A 299 -1.45 3.59 7.71
N ALA A 300 -0.75 2.64 7.08
CA ALA A 300 -1.23 1.28 6.85
C ALA A 300 -1.02 0.35 8.07
N LEU A 301 -0.30 0.81 9.10
CA LEU A 301 -0.17 0.07 10.34
C LEU A 301 -1.50 0.02 11.10
N PRO A 302 -1.71 -1.04 11.88
CA PRO A 302 -2.84 -1.08 12.79
C PRO A 302 -2.81 0.07 13.80
N LYS A 303 -4.00 0.50 14.25
CA LYS A 303 -4.17 1.71 15.06
C LYS A 303 -3.24 1.74 16.28
N GLU A 304 -3.17 0.66 17.05
CA GLU A 304 -2.39 0.63 18.29
C GLU A 304 -0.88 0.73 18.00
N VAL A 305 -0.43 0.07 16.94
CA VAL A 305 0.97 0.11 16.48
C VAL A 305 1.33 1.50 15.96
N ARG A 306 0.41 2.11 15.19
CA ARG A 306 0.56 3.47 14.67
C ARG A 306 0.59 4.51 15.78
N GLN A 307 -0.27 4.38 16.79
CA GLN A 307 -0.28 5.28 17.95
C GLN A 307 1.01 5.15 18.76
N ALA A 308 1.49 3.92 18.99
CA ALA A 308 2.78 3.69 19.64
C ALA A 308 3.94 4.31 18.85
N LEU A 309 3.90 4.26 17.52
CA LEU A 309 4.89 4.88 16.63
C LEU A 309 4.83 6.43 16.61
N MET A 310 3.71 7.01 17.04
CA MET A 310 3.46 8.46 17.04
C MET A 310 3.35 9.03 18.46
N ARG A 311 3.93 8.34 19.45
CA ARG A 311 4.02 8.81 20.84
C ARG A 311 4.62 10.22 20.93
N GLY A 312 4.09 11.04 21.84
CA GLY A 312 4.44 12.45 21.99
C GLY A 312 3.76 13.39 20.98
N CYS A 313 3.00 12.86 20.01
CA CYS A 313 2.22 13.66 19.08
C CYS A 313 0.79 13.86 19.59
N TRP A 314 0.11 14.91 19.10
CA TRP A 314 -1.33 15.08 19.34
C TRP A 314 -2.14 14.46 18.21
N GLU A 315 -3.08 13.58 18.56
CA GLU A 315 -4.08 13.01 17.66
C GLU A 315 -5.39 13.76 17.83
N PHE A 316 -5.92 14.29 16.73
CA PHE A 316 -7.21 14.96 16.66
C PHE A 316 -8.17 14.15 15.80
N ASP A 317 -9.43 14.05 16.22
CA ASP A 317 -10.47 13.28 15.53
C ASP A 317 -11.84 13.95 15.71
N LEU A 318 -12.63 14.02 14.65
CA LEU A 318 -13.97 14.59 14.72
C LEU A 318 -14.95 13.58 15.36
N VAL A 319 -15.61 13.98 16.44
CA VAL A 319 -16.54 13.09 17.17
C VAL A 319 -17.82 12.88 16.39
N SER A 320 -18.03 11.67 15.88
CA SER A 320 -19.24 11.28 15.14
C SER A 320 -19.54 12.18 13.93
N ALA A 321 -18.50 12.77 13.31
CA ALA A 321 -18.62 13.77 12.26
C ALA A 321 -19.58 13.37 11.15
N GLN A 322 -19.41 12.18 10.57
CA GLN A 322 -20.26 11.74 9.46
C GLN A 322 -21.74 11.72 9.84
N LEU A 323 -22.05 11.26 11.05
CA LEU A 323 -23.43 11.17 11.55
C LEU A 323 -24.01 12.56 11.82
N ALA A 324 -23.23 13.46 12.43
CA ALA A 324 -23.62 14.85 12.67
C ALA A 324 -23.85 15.61 11.36
N VAL A 325 -22.98 15.41 10.37
CA VAL A 325 -23.09 15.99 9.04
C VAL A 325 -24.37 15.53 8.36
N VAL A 326 -24.68 14.23 8.32
CA VAL A 326 -25.93 13.79 7.69
C VAL A 326 -27.17 14.22 8.46
N ALA A 327 -27.11 14.25 9.80
CA ALA A 327 -28.20 14.75 10.64
C ALA A 327 -28.52 16.20 10.29
N ARG A 328 -27.49 17.02 10.08
CA ARG A 328 -27.64 18.41 9.65
C ARG A 328 -28.10 18.53 8.21
N LEU A 329 -27.46 17.83 7.26
CA LEU A 329 -27.78 17.91 5.84
C LEU A 329 -29.19 17.42 5.50
N TRP A 330 -29.70 16.45 6.27
CA TRP A 330 -31.01 15.85 6.04
C TRP A 330 -32.09 16.35 7.02
N ASN A 331 -31.78 17.36 7.84
CA ASN A 331 -32.67 17.97 8.82
C ASN A 331 -33.29 16.97 9.81
N ILE A 332 -32.44 16.16 10.45
CA ILE A 332 -32.85 15.19 11.49
C ILE A 332 -32.67 15.84 12.87
N GLU A 333 -33.70 16.50 13.37
CA GLU A 333 -33.62 17.32 14.60
C GLU A 333 -33.39 16.47 15.86
N ALA A 334 -34.06 15.32 15.99
CA ALA A 334 -33.87 14.45 17.16
C ALA A 334 -32.43 13.92 17.23
N LEU A 335 -31.84 13.56 16.09
CA LEU A 335 -30.46 13.11 16.02
C LEU A 335 -29.46 14.24 16.26
N GLN A 336 -29.71 15.46 15.77
CA GLN A 336 -28.89 16.63 16.09
C GLN A 336 -28.90 16.91 17.60
N SER A 337 -30.09 16.94 18.21
CA SER A 337 -30.26 17.18 19.66
C SER A 337 -29.56 16.12 20.50
N PHE A 338 -29.69 14.85 20.11
CA PHE A 338 -29.01 13.73 20.77
C PHE A 338 -27.48 13.88 20.70
N LEU A 339 -26.94 14.20 19.52
CA LEU A 339 -25.49 14.35 19.34
C LEU A 339 -24.93 15.57 20.07
N GLU A 340 -25.69 16.66 20.18
CA GLU A 340 -25.31 17.85 20.93
C GLU A 340 -25.17 17.54 22.42
N GLN A 341 -26.16 16.85 23.01
CA GLN A 341 -26.09 16.40 24.40
C GLN A 341 -24.88 15.48 24.65
N ALA A 342 -24.57 14.59 23.71
CA ALA A 342 -23.39 13.73 23.80
C ALA A 342 -22.07 14.52 23.71
N CYS A 343 -22.01 15.56 22.87
CA CYS A 343 -20.82 16.41 22.75
C CYS A 343 -20.55 17.23 24.02
N ASP A 344 -21.61 17.67 24.69
CA ASP A 344 -21.55 18.43 25.95
C ASP A 344 -21.26 17.55 27.19
N GLY A 345 -21.15 16.24 27.02
CA GLY A 345 -20.97 15.28 28.13
C GLY A 345 -22.22 15.04 28.96
N ARG A 346 -23.39 15.53 28.52
CA ARG A 346 -24.69 15.35 29.18
C ARG A 346 -25.43 14.09 28.73
N GLY A 347 -25.03 13.50 27.60
CA GLY A 347 -25.70 12.36 26.98
C GLY A 347 -24.78 11.18 26.69
N HIS A 348 -25.39 10.05 26.33
CA HIS A 348 -24.68 8.85 25.91
C HIS A 348 -24.12 8.98 24.49
N SER A 349 -23.06 8.25 24.20
CA SER A 349 -22.64 8.09 22.80
C SER A 349 -23.69 7.30 22.02
N ILE A 350 -23.84 7.56 20.72
CA ILE A 350 -24.74 6.78 19.85
C ILE A 350 -24.43 5.28 19.90
N TRP A 351 -23.18 4.91 20.18
CA TRP A 351 -22.78 3.51 20.29
C TRP A 351 -23.34 2.84 21.54
N GLN A 352 -23.31 3.54 22.68
CA GLN A 352 -23.91 3.06 23.94
C GLN A 352 -25.42 2.93 23.77
N GLU A 353 -26.06 3.97 23.24
CA GLU A 353 -27.50 4.01 22.97
C GLU A 353 -27.98 2.80 22.15
N LEU A 354 -27.29 2.51 21.04
CA LEU A 354 -27.65 1.37 20.18
C LEU A 354 -27.33 0.01 20.82
N MET A 355 -26.28 -0.07 21.65
CA MET A 355 -25.99 -1.30 22.40
C MET A 355 -27.07 -1.55 23.46
N ASP A 356 -27.50 -0.52 24.19
CA ASP A 356 -28.55 -0.62 25.20
C ASP A 356 -29.89 -1.01 24.58
N ALA A 357 -30.29 -0.33 23.50
CA ALA A 357 -31.51 -0.66 22.77
C ALA A 357 -31.54 -2.11 22.27
N ALA A 358 -30.39 -2.67 21.92
CA ALA A 358 -30.26 -4.05 21.44
C ALA A 358 -29.96 -5.06 22.56
N GLY A 359 -29.84 -4.65 23.83
CA GLY A 359 -29.43 -5.53 24.93
C GLY A 359 -28.05 -6.16 24.70
N LEU A 360 -27.10 -5.40 24.15
CA LEU A 360 -25.74 -5.85 23.86
C LEU A 360 -24.77 -5.47 25.00
N PRO A 361 -23.71 -6.26 25.23
CA PRO A 361 -22.73 -5.95 26.25
C PRO A 361 -21.96 -4.67 25.92
N GLN A 362 -21.74 -3.82 26.92
CA GLN A 362 -21.03 -2.53 26.82
C GLN A 362 -19.49 -2.68 26.74
N ASN A 363 -18.97 -3.88 26.49
CA ASN A 363 -17.53 -4.17 26.37
C ASN A 363 -16.93 -3.76 25.00
N GLY A 364 -17.71 -3.13 24.13
CA GLY A 364 -17.27 -2.62 22.84
C GLY A 364 -17.09 -3.66 21.74
N SER A 365 -17.37 -4.95 21.98
CA SER A 365 -17.20 -6.01 20.96
C SER A 365 -18.09 -5.82 19.74
N TYR A 366 -19.26 -5.20 19.92
CA TYR A 366 -20.25 -4.92 18.87
C TYR A 366 -20.11 -3.54 18.25
N LYS A 367 -19.33 -2.63 18.86
CA LYS A 367 -19.15 -1.26 18.35
C LYS A 367 -18.66 -1.22 16.90
N PRO A 368 -17.70 -2.05 16.44
CA PRO A 368 -17.30 -2.08 15.03
C PRO A 368 -18.45 -2.42 14.08
N LEU A 369 -19.27 -3.43 14.42
CA LEU A 369 -20.43 -3.85 13.64
C LEU A 369 -21.50 -2.75 13.59
N LEU A 370 -21.83 -2.16 14.74
CA LEU A 370 -22.80 -1.06 14.83
C LEU A 370 -22.32 0.19 14.07
N LYS A 371 -21.02 0.50 14.15
CA LYS A 371 -20.41 1.60 13.39
C LYS A 371 -20.52 1.36 11.88
N GLU A 372 -20.20 0.15 11.43
CA GLU A 372 -20.34 -0.23 10.01
C GLU A 372 -21.80 -0.10 9.56
N PHE A 373 -22.76 -0.57 10.37
CA PHE A 373 -24.19 -0.46 10.09
C PHE A 373 -24.69 0.99 10.02
N VAL A 374 -24.37 1.83 11.01
CA VAL A 374 -24.79 3.25 11.02
C VAL A 374 -24.21 3.99 9.82
N TYR A 375 -22.93 3.78 9.49
CA TYR A 375 -22.33 4.42 8.31
C TYR A 375 -22.88 3.86 7.01
N ALA A 376 -23.20 2.57 6.94
CA ALA A 376 -23.92 2.01 5.80
C ALA A 376 -25.28 2.67 5.59
N CYS A 377 -26.00 3.03 6.67
CA CYS A 377 -27.21 3.85 6.60
C CYS A 377 -26.90 5.23 6.01
N CYS A 378 -25.87 5.93 6.49
CA CYS A 378 -25.42 7.23 5.95
C CYS A 378 -25.05 7.16 4.46
N TYR A 379 -24.47 6.06 4.00
CA TYR A 379 -24.08 5.84 2.60
C TYR A 379 -25.20 5.30 1.69
N GLY A 380 -26.41 5.12 2.22
CA GLY A 380 -27.56 4.71 1.42
C GLY A 380 -27.71 3.21 1.19
N MET A 381 -27.06 2.35 1.98
CA MET A 381 -27.19 0.90 1.86
C MET A 381 -28.67 0.47 2.00
N ARG A 382 -29.12 -0.47 1.18
CA ARG A 382 -30.51 -0.96 1.17
C ARG A 382 -30.82 -1.80 2.40
N LEU A 383 -32.07 -1.79 2.86
CA LEU A 383 -32.52 -2.54 4.04
C LEU A 383 -32.14 -4.05 4.01
N PRO A 384 -32.30 -4.80 2.89
CA PRO A 384 -31.88 -6.20 2.86
C PRO A 384 -30.37 -6.40 3.09
N ALA A 385 -29.54 -5.49 2.54
CA ALA A 385 -28.09 -5.55 2.72
C ALA A 385 -27.68 -5.13 4.14
N LEU A 386 -28.39 -4.17 4.75
CA LEU A 386 -28.21 -3.81 6.16
C LEU A 386 -28.58 -4.98 7.08
N LYS A 387 -29.64 -5.72 6.76
CA LYS A 387 -30.03 -6.94 7.49
C LYS A 387 -28.94 -8.02 7.38
N ASP A 388 -28.45 -8.29 6.17
CA ASP A 388 -27.36 -9.26 5.94
C ASP A 388 -26.07 -8.87 6.67
N LEU A 389 -25.75 -7.57 6.72
CA LEU A 389 -24.61 -7.06 7.48
C LEU A 389 -24.71 -7.43 8.97
N LEU A 390 -25.86 -7.17 9.60
CA LEU A 390 -26.06 -7.39 11.04
C LEU A 390 -26.25 -8.86 11.42
N LEU A 391 -26.90 -9.66 10.58
CA LEU A 391 -27.25 -11.05 10.89
C LEU A 391 -26.26 -12.08 10.33
N GLY A 392 -25.57 -11.76 9.24
CA GLY A 392 -24.82 -12.73 8.44
C GLY A 392 -23.31 -12.53 8.41
N ARG A 393 -22.82 -11.29 8.31
CA ARG A 393 -21.42 -11.01 7.89
C ARG A 393 -20.63 -10.09 8.79
N GLY A 394 -21.16 -9.70 9.94
CA GLY A 394 -20.51 -8.80 10.86
C GLY A 394 -19.17 -9.33 11.40
N LYS A 395 -18.21 -8.44 11.64
CA LYS A 395 -16.93 -8.75 12.28
C LYS A 395 -16.64 -7.76 13.41
N ASN A 396 -15.97 -8.22 14.46
CA ASN A 396 -15.45 -7.34 15.50
C ASN A 396 -14.05 -6.79 15.14
N HIS A 397 -13.45 -6.04 16.07
CA HIS A 397 -12.13 -5.42 15.90
C HIS A 397 -10.99 -6.43 15.67
N ASN A 398 -11.17 -7.68 16.11
CA ASN A 398 -10.21 -8.78 15.90
C ASN A 398 -10.50 -9.58 14.62
N GLY A 399 -11.44 -9.11 13.78
CA GLY A 399 -11.86 -9.81 12.57
C GLY A 399 -12.66 -11.09 12.82
N ARG A 400 -13.03 -11.38 14.08
CA ARG A 400 -13.89 -12.52 14.43
C ARG A 400 -15.33 -12.20 14.05
N SER A 401 -16.02 -13.20 13.49
CA SER A 401 -17.43 -13.04 13.12
C SER A 401 -18.28 -12.74 14.35
N VAL A 402 -19.09 -11.70 14.27
CA VAL A 402 -20.07 -11.30 15.28
C VAL A 402 -21.37 -11.00 14.56
N ARG A 403 -22.48 -11.53 15.08
CA ARG A 403 -23.82 -11.37 14.51
C ARG A 403 -24.83 -11.05 15.60
N LEU A 404 -25.86 -10.31 15.23
CA LEU A 404 -27.01 -10.06 16.07
C LEU A 404 -28.02 -11.21 15.96
N THR A 405 -28.83 -11.40 16.99
CA THR A 405 -30.03 -12.23 16.89
C THR A 405 -31.14 -11.48 16.15
N GLN A 406 -32.15 -12.20 15.68
CA GLN A 406 -33.31 -11.59 15.02
C GLN A 406 -34.05 -10.61 15.94
N SER A 407 -34.10 -10.88 17.25
CA SER A 407 -34.70 -9.99 18.26
C SER A 407 -33.89 -8.70 18.42
N GLN A 408 -32.56 -8.81 18.52
CA GLN A 408 -31.66 -7.65 18.65
C GLN A 408 -31.73 -6.75 17.41
N TYR A 409 -31.75 -7.36 16.22
CA TYR A 409 -32.01 -6.62 14.98
C TYR A 409 -33.37 -5.91 15.00
N GLY A 410 -34.44 -6.60 15.46
CA GLY A 410 -35.77 -6.00 15.60
C GLY A 410 -35.75 -4.76 16.50
N ALA A 411 -35.09 -4.86 17.67
CA ALA A 411 -34.97 -3.74 18.60
C ALA A 411 -34.23 -2.54 17.99
N LEU A 412 -33.11 -2.76 17.28
CA LEU A 412 -32.41 -1.69 16.56
C LEU A 412 -33.29 -1.03 15.50
N MET A 413 -34.03 -1.81 14.71
CA MET A 413 -34.88 -1.26 13.66
C MET A 413 -36.09 -0.49 14.19
N LEU A 414 -36.49 -0.74 15.44
CA LEU A 414 -37.53 0.02 16.14
C LEU A 414 -36.99 1.27 16.84
N HIS A 415 -35.67 1.39 17.01
CA HIS A 415 -35.03 2.51 17.70
C HIS A 415 -35.37 3.86 17.04
N PRO A 416 -35.86 4.88 17.79
CA PRO A 416 -36.33 6.13 17.23
C PRO A 416 -35.31 6.84 16.32
N LEU A 417 -34.06 6.99 16.79
CA LEU A 417 -33.00 7.66 16.03
C LEU A 417 -32.67 6.94 14.72
N LEU A 418 -32.73 5.59 14.69
CA LEU A 418 -32.45 4.83 13.48
C LEU A 418 -33.60 4.89 12.49
N ARG A 419 -34.84 4.87 12.97
CA ARG A 419 -36.03 5.06 12.13
C ARG A 419 -36.02 6.41 11.44
N GLU A 420 -35.72 7.47 12.18
CA GLU A 420 -35.59 8.81 11.62
C GLU A 420 -34.43 8.91 10.62
N LEU A 421 -33.27 8.34 10.94
CA LEU A 421 -32.12 8.29 10.03
C LEU A 421 -32.46 7.60 8.71
N LEU A 422 -33.12 6.44 8.75
CA LEU A 422 -33.51 5.68 7.56
C LEU A 422 -34.56 6.42 6.73
N LYS A 423 -35.55 7.04 7.38
CA LYS A 423 -36.57 7.88 6.71
C LYS A 423 -35.92 9.08 6.03
N ALA A 424 -35.06 9.80 6.73
CA ALA A 424 -34.36 10.97 6.21
C ALA A 424 -33.41 10.60 5.05
N ARG A 425 -32.71 9.48 5.15
CA ARG A 425 -31.88 8.93 4.07
C ARG A 425 -32.68 8.68 2.79
N ASP A 426 -33.84 8.03 2.91
CA ASP A 426 -34.67 7.72 1.75
C ASP A 426 -35.24 8.98 1.09
N ASN A 427 -35.64 9.97 1.90
CA ASN A 427 -36.03 11.29 1.43
C ASN A 427 -34.87 12.02 0.72
N ALA A 428 -33.67 11.99 1.30
CA ALA A 428 -32.48 12.61 0.71
C ALA A 428 -32.09 11.96 -0.63
N LEU A 429 -32.20 10.64 -0.74
CA LEU A 429 -32.00 9.91 -1.99
C LEU A 429 -33.03 10.31 -3.04
N ALA A 430 -34.32 10.32 -2.71
CA ALA A 430 -35.38 10.72 -3.63
C ALA A 430 -35.18 12.17 -4.13
N LYS A 431 -34.82 13.09 -3.21
CA LYS A 431 -34.52 14.49 -3.56
C LYS A 431 -33.30 14.62 -4.47
N ALA A 432 -32.24 13.85 -4.22
CA ALA A 432 -31.05 13.82 -5.06
C ALA A 432 -31.35 13.26 -6.46
N GLU A 433 -32.17 12.20 -6.53
CA GLU A 433 -32.65 11.64 -7.78
C GLU A 433 -33.45 12.68 -8.55
N GLN A 434 -34.48 13.29 -7.94
CA GLN A 434 -35.34 14.31 -8.55
C GLN A 434 -34.54 15.49 -9.09
N ASN A 435 -33.59 16.01 -8.31
CA ASN A 435 -32.81 17.20 -8.69
C ASN A 435 -31.62 16.90 -9.61
N GLY A 436 -31.27 15.62 -9.81
CA GLY A 436 -30.07 15.21 -10.54
C GLY A 436 -28.75 15.61 -9.87
N LYS A 437 -28.80 16.12 -8.64
CA LYS A 437 -27.64 16.56 -7.86
C LYS A 437 -27.95 16.64 -6.37
N VAL A 438 -26.91 16.60 -5.55
CA VAL A 438 -26.95 16.99 -4.14
C VAL A 438 -26.37 18.40 -4.01
N VAL A 439 -27.03 19.26 -3.24
CA VAL A 439 -26.59 20.63 -2.95
C VAL A 439 -26.32 20.78 -1.46
N VAL A 440 -25.13 21.22 -1.10
CA VAL A 440 -24.74 21.53 0.28
C VAL A 440 -24.58 23.04 0.42
N PRO A 441 -25.56 23.76 0.99
CA PRO A 441 -25.64 25.22 0.89
C PRO A 441 -24.55 25.96 1.66
N PHE A 442 -24.00 25.36 2.71
CA PHE A 442 -22.98 25.99 3.55
C PHE A 442 -21.54 25.76 3.07
N LEU A 443 -21.32 24.90 2.07
CA LEU A 443 -20.02 24.82 1.42
C LEU A 443 -19.78 26.09 0.57
N PRO A 444 -18.51 26.42 0.27
CA PRO A 444 -18.19 27.46 -0.70
C PRO A 444 -18.87 27.20 -2.05
N LYS A 445 -19.35 28.24 -2.75
CA LYS A 445 -20.16 28.13 -3.99
C LYS A 445 -19.63 27.12 -5.02
N ALA A 446 -18.30 27.08 -5.21
CA ALA A 446 -17.65 26.17 -6.15
C ALA A 446 -17.77 24.68 -5.76
N GLU A 447 -17.96 24.38 -4.46
CA GLU A 447 -17.99 23.02 -3.90
C GLU A 447 -19.40 22.56 -3.50
N GLN A 448 -20.42 23.41 -3.64
CA GLN A 448 -21.77 23.12 -3.14
C GLN A 448 -22.48 22.00 -3.91
N ARG A 449 -22.09 21.70 -5.15
CA ARG A 449 -22.87 20.87 -6.08
C ARG A 449 -22.19 19.54 -6.36
N PHE A 450 -22.92 18.45 -6.13
CA PHE A 450 -22.48 17.08 -6.42
C PHE A 450 -23.46 16.46 -7.41
N ALA A 451 -23.13 16.54 -8.70
CA ALA A 451 -23.99 16.03 -9.77
C ALA A 451 -24.04 14.49 -9.77
N LEU A 452 -25.20 13.95 -10.10
CA LEU A 452 -25.32 12.54 -10.45
C LEU A 452 -24.66 12.33 -11.81
N LYS A 453 -23.98 11.19 -11.99
CA LYS A 453 -23.43 10.84 -13.31
C LYS A 453 -24.58 10.60 -14.28
N ALA A 454 -24.46 11.16 -15.49
CA ALA A 454 -25.36 10.82 -16.60
C ALA A 454 -25.29 9.31 -16.87
N THR A 455 -26.45 8.70 -17.09
CA THR A 455 -26.58 7.26 -17.38
C THR A 455 -27.23 7.09 -18.74
N ASP A 456 -26.49 6.57 -19.72
CA ASP A 456 -26.91 6.47 -21.13
C ASP A 456 -27.88 5.29 -21.44
N LYS A 457 -28.59 4.72 -20.46
CA LYS A 457 -29.33 3.44 -20.64
C LYS A 457 -30.78 3.43 -20.15
N ALA A 458 -31.59 2.59 -20.81
CA ALA A 458 -33.07 2.46 -20.75
C ALA A 458 -33.74 2.39 -19.35
N ALA A 459 -35.02 2.78 -19.30
CA ALA A 459 -35.81 3.21 -18.15
C ALA A 459 -35.84 2.32 -16.87
N LYS A 460 -35.73 0.98 -16.96
CA LYS A 460 -35.69 0.10 -15.77
C LYS A 460 -34.28 -0.08 -15.19
N LYS A 461 -33.27 -0.12 -16.06
CA LYS A 461 -31.85 -0.07 -15.66
C LYS A 461 -31.49 1.32 -15.11
N TYR A 462 -32.16 2.34 -15.64
CA TYR A 462 -32.08 3.73 -15.25
C TYR A 462 -32.39 3.98 -13.76
N SER A 463 -33.42 3.37 -13.17
CA SER A 463 -33.77 3.64 -11.76
C SER A 463 -32.73 3.11 -10.76
N ASN A 464 -32.20 1.90 -10.98
CA ASN A 464 -31.19 1.30 -10.11
C ASN A 464 -29.83 2.00 -10.24
N GLU A 465 -29.42 2.37 -11.45
CA GLU A 465 -28.18 3.11 -11.71
C GLU A 465 -28.27 4.54 -11.18
N ARG A 466 -29.39 5.25 -11.42
CA ARG A 466 -29.62 6.60 -10.88
C ARG A 466 -29.62 6.61 -9.35
N ARG A 467 -30.20 5.60 -8.70
CA ARG A 467 -30.11 5.48 -7.24
C ARG A 467 -28.68 5.23 -6.76
N ALA A 468 -27.90 4.47 -7.51
CA ALA A 468 -26.49 4.22 -7.18
C ALA A 468 -25.63 5.49 -7.32
N THR A 469 -25.87 6.30 -8.36
CA THR A 469 -25.19 7.59 -8.51
C THR A 469 -25.66 8.59 -7.44
N ALA A 470 -26.94 8.58 -7.05
CA ALA A 470 -27.46 9.37 -5.93
C ALA A 470 -26.76 9.03 -4.60
N ARG A 471 -26.60 7.74 -4.28
CA ARG A 471 -25.83 7.29 -3.10
C ARG A 471 -24.40 7.82 -3.12
N SER A 472 -23.74 7.72 -4.27
CA SER A 472 -22.37 8.20 -4.44
C SER A 472 -22.27 9.72 -4.24
N ALA A 473 -23.25 10.48 -4.74
CA ALA A 473 -23.30 11.93 -4.59
C ALA A 473 -23.55 12.35 -3.13
N LEU A 474 -24.46 11.69 -2.40
CA LEU A 474 -24.68 11.93 -0.97
C LEU A 474 -23.43 11.61 -0.14
N ALA A 475 -22.76 10.48 -0.43
CA ALA A 475 -21.52 10.12 0.21
C ALA A 475 -20.45 11.19 -0.01
N CYS A 476 -20.24 11.63 -1.27
CA CYS A 476 -19.30 12.70 -1.58
C CYS A 476 -19.64 14.02 -0.89
N ALA A 477 -20.92 14.38 -0.82
CA ALA A 477 -21.37 15.58 -0.14
C ALA A 477 -21.01 15.52 1.36
N SER A 478 -21.31 14.42 2.05
CA SER A 478 -20.96 14.25 3.46
C SER A 478 -19.45 14.31 3.69
N GLN A 479 -18.65 13.63 2.86
CA GLN A 479 -17.19 13.62 2.97
C GLN A 479 -16.57 14.99 2.70
N ALA A 480 -17.14 15.77 1.77
CA ALA A 480 -16.66 17.13 1.50
C ALA A 480 -16.89 18.06 2.69
N VAL A 481 -18.00 17.87 3.42
CA VAL A 481 -18.27 18.60 4.66
C VAL A 481 -17.27 18.20 5.74
N GLU A 482 -16.93 16.91 5.89
CA GLU A 482 -15.88 16.47 6.84
C GLU A 482 -14.55 17.20 6.61
N LEU A 483 -14.06 17.25 5.37
CA LEU A 483 -12.85 17.99 5.01
C LEU A 483 -12.98 19.49 5.27
N TRP A 484 -14.13 20.06 4.91
CA TRP A 484 -14.40 21.48 5.08
C TRP A 484 -14.39 21.89 6.55
N LEU A 485 -14.93 21.04 7.45
CA LEU A 485 -14.88 21.25 8.91
C LEU A 485 -13.45 21.32 9.44
N LEU A 486 -12.50 20.66 8.79
CA LEU A 486 -11.09 20.69 9.17
C LEU A 486 -10.32 21.88 8.58
N MET A 487 -10.90 22.68 7.68
CA MET A 487 -10.17 23.80 7.07
C MET A 487 -9.64 24.86 8.05
N PRO A 488 -10.28 25.17 9.20
CA PRO A 488 -9.71 26.08 10.19
C PRO A 488 -8.35 25.62 10.72
N THR A 489 -8.08 24.31 10.69
CA THR A 489 -6.80 23.77 11.15
C THR A 489 -5.63 24.31 10.35
N VAL A 490 -5.83 24.61 9.06
CA VAL A 490 -4.80 25.19 8.18
C VAL A 490 -4.36 26.55 8.71
N GLU A 491 -5.30 27.41 9.08
CA GLU A 491 -5.01 28.77 9.55
C GLU A 491 -4.45 28.80 10.98
N VAL A 492 -4.78 27.81 11.80
CA VAL A 492 -4.14 27.65 13.11
C VAL A 492 -2.71 27.16 12.94
N LEU A 493 -2.48 26.08 12.16
CA LEU A 493 -1.15 25.48 12.00
C LEU A 493 -0.13 26.42 11.35
N LYS A 494 -0.55 27.32 10.46
CA LYS A 494 0.33 28.37 9.90
C LYS A 494 0.95 29.29 10.96
N ARG A 495 0.32 29.46 12.12
CA ARG A 495 0.85 30.26 13.25
C ARG A 495 1.88 29.49 14.07
N PHE A 496 1.99 28.19 13.88
CA PHE A 496 2.88 27.29 14.62
C PHE A 496 3.84 26.57 13.64
N PRO A 497 4.82 27.29 13.04
CA PRO A 497 5.68 26.73 12.00
C PRO A 497 6.58 25.58 12.45
N ALA A 498 6.75 25.38 13.76
CA ALA A 498 7.46 24.22 14.33
C ALA A 498 6.58 22.95 14.42
N THR A 499 5.29 23.06 14.07
CA THR A 499 4.34 21.95 14.10
C THR A 499 3.96 21.52 12.68
N GLN A 500 3.61 20.25 12.52
CA GLN A 500 3.23 19.69 11.23
C GLN A 500 2.30 18.49 11.35
N ILE A 501 1.42 18.33 10.36
CA ILE A 501 0.60 17.12 10.24
C ILE A 501 1.48 15.98 9.74
N ILE A 502 1.68 14.94 10.57
CA ILE A 502 2.46 13.75 10.21
C ILE A 502 1.58 12.60 9.69
N ALA A 503 0.28 12.66 9.97
CA ALA A 503 -0.71 11.69 9.53
C ALA A 503 -2.05 12.37 9.30
N HIS A 504 -2.68 12.14 8.15
CA HIS A 504 -4.06 12.53 7.88
C HIS A 504 -4.89 11.28 7.62
N GLN A 505 -6.01 11.18 8.33
CA GLN A 505 -6.85 9.98 8.45
C GLN A 505 -8.31 10.29 8.12
N TYR A 506 -8.55 11.21 7.16
CA TYR A 506 -9.86 11.73 6.77
C TYR A 506 -10.47 12.70 7.78
N ASP A 507 -11.23 12.19 8.74
CA ASP A 507 -11.89 12.95 9.81
C ASP A 507 -10.97 13.20 11.02
N GLY A 508 -9.75 12.68 10.98
CA GLY A 508 -8.72 12.92 11.97
C GLY A 508 -7.35 13.20 11.38
N PHE A 509 -6.44 13.70 12.22
CA PHE A 509 -5.06 13.96 11.87
C PHE A 509 -4.16 13.93 13.11
N THR A 510 -2.86 13.70 12.90
CA THR A 510 -1.85 13.68 13.96
C THR A 510 -0.82 14.78 13.71
N VAL A 511 -0.54 15.59 14.73
CA VAL A 511 0.40 16.71 14.68
C VAL A 511 1.61 16.42 15.54
N ALA A 512 2.80 16.63 14.98
CA ALA A 512 4.07 16.60 15.69
C ALA A 512 4.64 18.01 15.84
N GLY A 513 5.42 18.25 16.89
CA GLY A 513 6.00 19.55 17.23
C GLY A 513 6.68 19.51 18.59
N PRO A 514 7.37 20.58 18.98
CA PRO A 514 7.84 20.75 20.36
C PRO A 514 6.66 20.67 21.33
N GLU A 515 6.84 20.02 22.47
CA GLU A 515 5.76 19.76 23.44
C GLU A 515 5.05 21.04 23.88
N TYR A 516 5.80 22.11 24.19
CA TYR A 516 5.23 23.39 24.59
C TYR A 516 4.35 23.98 23.49
N THR A 517 4.77 23.88 22.23
CA THR A 517 4.02 24.36 21.07
C THR A 517 2.75 23.55 20.86
N LEU A 518 2.83 22.22 21.00
CA LEU A 518 1.66 21.35 20.87
C LEU A 518 0.61 21.63 21.95
N LYS A 519 1.04 21.85 23.20
CA LYS A 519 0.16 22.20 24.33
C LYS A 519 -0.55 23.55 24.10
N GLU A 520 0.14 24.53 23.52
CA GLU A 520 -0.44 25.83 23.20
C GLU A 520 -1.39 25.79 21.98
N MET A 521 -1.02 25.02 20.96
CA MET A 521 -1.74 24.92 19.69
C MET A 521 -3.03 24.10 19.82
N ALA A 522 -3.02 23.00 20.58
CA ALA A 522 -4.15 22.05 20.60
C ALA A 522 -5.49 22.70 20.99
N PRO A 523 -5.59 23.53 22.05
CA PRO A 523 -6.84 24.22 22.38
C PRO A 523 -7.31 25.18 21.26
N GLN A 524 -6.39 25.79 20.53
CA GLN A 524 -6.72 26.71 19.43
C GLN A 524 -7.28 25.96 18.22
N LEU A 525 -6.74 24.78 17.92
CA LEU A 525 -7.28 23.90 16.87
C LEU A 525 -8.71 23.46 17.20
N ILE A 526 -8.91 22.96 18.42
CA ILE A 526 -10.22 22.52 18.92
C ILE A 526 -11.22 23.68 18.82
N LYS A 527 -10.88 24.84 19.40
CA LYS A 527 -11.74 26.03 19.37
C LYS A 527 -12.11 26.43 17.93
N ALA A 528 -11.15 26.50 17.02
CA ALA A 528 -11.39 26.95 15.65
C ALA A 528 -12.31 26.00 14.87
N VAL A 529 -12.14 24.69 15.04
CA VAL A 529 -13.00 23.67 14.39
C VAL A 529 -14.40 23.65 15.03
N ASP A 530 -14.49 23.71 16.35
CA ASP A 530 -15.76 23.72 17.09
C ASP A 530 -16.58 24.98 16.79
N GLU A 531 -15.94 26.14 16.66
CA GLU A 531 -16.61 27.37 16.23
C GLU A 531 -17.19 27.23 14.82
N GLN A 532 -16.47 26.59 13.90
CA GLN A 532 -17.00 26.31 12.58
C GLN A 532 -18.21 25.36 12.66
N MET A 533 -18.15 24.28 13.44
CA MET A 533 -19.29 23.37 13.60
C MET A 533 -20.52 24.10 14.16
N ARG A 534 -20.34 24.89 15.22
CA ARG A 534 -21.39 25.67 15.87
C ARG A 534 -22.04 26.67 14.91
N ARG A 535 -21.23 27.39 14.12
CA ARG A 535 -21.70 28.36 13.12
C ARG A 535 -22.69 27.76 12.12
N TYR A 536 -22.56 26.47 11.81
CA TYR A 536 -23.40 25.79 10.82
C TYR A 536 -24.38 24.78 11.41
N GLY A 537 -24.47 24.72 12.75
CA GLY A 537 -25.37 23.82 13.46
C GLY A 537 -25.04 22.34 13.25
N ILE A 538 -23.77 21.99 13.20
CA ILE A 538 -23.34 20.58 13.10
C ILE A 538 -22.99 20.11 14.51
N ALA A 539 -23.82 19.22 15.07
CA ALA A 539 -23.67 18.69 16.42
C ALA A 539 -22.51 17.67 16.51
N SER A 540 -21.29 18.16 16.51
CA SER A 540 -20.02 17.43 16.60
C SER A 540 -19.01 18.30 17.35
N LYS A 541 -17.85 17.73 17.66
CA LYS A 541 -16.67 18.48 18.14
C LYS A 541 -15.37 17.89 17.61
N LEU A 542 -14.27 18.64 17.68
CA LEU A 542 -12.93 18.09 17.53
C LEU A 542 -12.43 17.57 18.88
N ASP A 543 -12.21 16.26 18.97
CA ASP A 543 -11.50 15.68 20.11
C ASP A 543 -10.00 15.72 19.85
N GLY A 544 -9.21 15.93 20.90
CA GLY A 544 -7.77 16.05 20.81
C GLY A 544 -7.11 15.40 22.02
N LYS A 545 -6.11 14.55 21.78
CA LYS A 545 -5.36 13.89 22.85
C LYS A 545 -3.89 13.75 22.52
N LEU A 546 -3.05 13.82 23.55
CA LEU A 546 -1.66 13.45 23.46
C LEU A 546 -1.52 11.92 23.40
N LEU A 547 -0.78 11.42 22.41
CA LEU A 547 -0.46 10.00 22.30
C LEU A 547 0.65 9.65 23.30
N THR A 548 0.34 8.72 24.21
CA THR A 548 1.18 8.37 25.37
C THR A 548 1.83 7.01 25.27
#